data_AF-A0A1I7VQW8-F1
#
_entry.id   AF-A0A1I7VQW8-F1
#
_cell.length_a   1.000
_cell.length_b   1.000
_cell.length_c   1.000
_cell.angle_alpha   90.00
_cell.angle_beta   90.00
_cell.angle_gamma   90.00
#
_symmetry.space_group_name_H-M   'P 1'
#
loop_
_entity.id
_entity.type
_entity.pdbx_description
1 polymer ?
#
loop_
_entity_poly.entity_id
_entity_poly.type
_entity_poly.pdbx_seq_one_letter_code
_entity_poly.pdbx_strand_id
1 'polypeptide(L)'
;MDVTMNSRNIKYGHTAITKDYVISAMNYFRLKFEKIIFVISSDNEHWVKTNINHTRKGEIYIVSSGYREVDMATLVRCNHTIMSTGTFSWWIAYLTNGTTIYYNNWPKHNSILEKMMKKDEYFLDSWIPM
;
A
#
# COMPACT_ATOMS: atom_id res chain seq x y z
N MET A 1 -0.83 -6.28 -8.90
CA MET A 1 0.21 -6.80 -9.79
C MET A 1 1.49 -6.67 -9.02
N ASP A 2 2.02 -7.78 -8.52
CA ASP A 2 3.30 -7.78 -7.83
C ASP A 2 4.34 -7.18 -8.79
N VAL A 3 4.79 -5.98 -8.45
CA VAL A 3 5.70 -5.17 -9.27
C VAL A 3 7.01 -5.91 -9.57
N THR A 4 7.29 -6.98 -8.82
CA THR A 4 8.47 -7.83 -8.98
C THR A 4 8.27 -9.00 -9.96
N MET A 5 7.06 -9.26 -10.46
CA MET A 5 6.83 -10.34 -11.44
C MET A 5 7.54 -10.11 -12.78
N ASN A 6 7.94 -8.88 -13.09
CA ASN A 6 8.67 -8.53 -14.29
C ASN A 6 10.13 -8.19 -13.95
N SER A 7 11.07 -8.96 -14.50
CA SER A 7 12.52 -8.75 -14.29
C SER A 7 12.99 -7.36 -14.72
N ARG A 8 12.33 -6.74 -15.70
CA ARG A 8 12.61 -5.35 -16.12
C ARG A 8 12.28 -4.36 -15.01
N ASN A 9 11.18 -4.55 -14.30
CA ASN A 9 10.77 -3.66 -13.21
C ASN A 9 11.75 -3.73 -12.04
N ILE A 10 12.19 -4.94 -11.66
CA ILE A 10 13.20 -5.14 -10.62
C ILE A 10 14.52 -4.45 -11.02
N LYS A 11 14.98 -4.66 -12.26
CA LYS A 11 16.22 -4.05 -12.76
C LYS A 11 16.12 -2.52 -12.80
N TYR A 12 14.94 -1.99 -13.12
CA TYR A 12 14.71 -0.55 -13.18
C TYR A 12 14.74 0.10 -11.79
N GLY A 13 14.24 -0.58 -10.76
CA GLY A 13 14.28 -0.13 -9.38
C GLY A 13 12.99 -0.29 -8.59
N HIS A 14 11.97 -0.96 -9.13
CA HIS A 14 10.76 -1.25 -8.37
C HIS A 14 11.03 -2.28 -7.28
N THR A 15 10.39 -2.08 -6.14
CA THR A 15 10.44 -2.95 -4.96
C THR A 15 9.01 -3.26 -4.52
N ALA A 16 8.79 -4.49 -4.05
CA ALA A 16 7.58 -4.83 -3.32
C ALA A 16 7.65 -4.29 -1.89
N ILE A 17 6.48 -4.09 -1.29
CA ILE A 17 6.38 -3.79 0.14
C ILE A 17 6.72 -5.03 0.97
N THR A 18 7.18 -4.82 2.20
CA THR A 18 7.48 -5.92 3.14
C THR A 18 6.29 -6.18 4.07
N LYS A 19 6.25 -7.39 4.65
CA LYS A 19 5.31 -7.73 5.73
C LYS A 19 5.44 -6.74 6.89
N ASP A 20 6.67 -6.42 7.30
CA ASP A 20 6.94 -5.55 8.45
C ASP A 20 6.45 -4.12 8.24
N TYR A 21 6.55 -3.60 7.02
CA TYR A 21 5.95 -2.32 6.65
C TYR A 21 4.44 -2.36 6.86
N VAL A 22 3.75 -3.38 6.33
CA VAL A 22 2.29 -3.47 6.44
C VAL A 22 1.87 -3.56 7.91
N ILE A 23 2.54 -4.39 8.71
CA ILE A 23 2.26 -4.54 10.14
C ILE A 23 2.50 -3.22 10.89
N SER A 24 3.60 -2.53 10.62
CA SER A 24 3.92 -1.25 11.26
C SER A 24 2.89 -0.18 10.91
N ALA A 25 2.46 -0.12 9.64
CA ALA A 25 1.46 0.83 9.17
C ALA A 25 0.08 0.54 9.79
N MET A 26 -0.31 -0.73 9.90
CA MET A 26 -1.53 -1.13 10.60
C MET A 26 -1.46 -0.75 12.09
N ASN A 27 -0.32 -0.96 12.74
CA ASN A 27 -0.13 -0.61 14.15
C ASN A 27 -0.20 0.90 14.40
N TYR A 28 0.31 1.73 13.49
CA TYR A 28 0.15 3.18 13.55
C TYR A 28 -1.33 3.56 13.66
N PHE A 29 -2.21 2.96 12.86
CA PHE A 29 -3.64 3.26 12.90
C PHE A 29 -4.35 2.64 14.12
N ARG A 30 -3.98 1.42 14.53
CA ARG A 30 -4.50 0.78 15.76
C ARG A 30 -4.24 1.60 17.02
N LEU A 31 -3.11 2.31 17.08
CA LEU A 31 -2.79 3.18 18.22
C LEU A 31 -3.63 4.47 18.23
N LYS A 32 -4.19 4.87 17.08
CA LYS A 32 -4.99 6.10 16.94
C LYS A 32 -6.48 5.88 17.03
N PHE A 33 -6.95 4.67 16.69
CA PHE A 33 -8.35 4.35 16.59
C PHE A 33 -8.69 3.12 17.42
N GLU A 34 -9.63 3.27 18.35
CA GLU A 34 -10.11 2.18 19.21
C GLU A 34 -10.79 1.07 18.39
N LYS A 35 -11.54 1.46 17.35
CA LYS A 35 -12.24 0.57 16.42
C LYS A 35 -11.76 0.84 15.00
N ILE A 36 -11.14 -0.18 14.40
CA ILE A 36 -10.60 -0.09 13.05
C ILE A 36 -10.90 -1.36 12.26
N ILE A 37 -11.12 -1.18 10.97
CA ILE A 37 -11.24 -2.24 9.97
C ILE A 37 -10.22 -1.94 8.86
N PHE A 38 -9.48 -2.96 8.45
CA PHE A 38 -8.59 -2.89 7.30
C PHE A 38 -9.25 -3.57 6.10
N VAL A 39 -9.49 -2.78 5.06
CA VAL A 39 -9.98 -3.25 3.77
C VAL A 39 -8.79 -3.37 2.83
N ILE A 40 -8.52 -4.58 2.34
CA ILE A 40 -7.31 -4.91 1.58
C ILE A 40 -7.70 -5.36 0.17
N SER A 41 -7.17 -4.70 -0.86
CA SER A 41 -7.15 -5.24 -2.22
C SER A 41 -5.73 -5.65 -2.57
N SER A 42 -5.57 -6.86 -3.08
CA SER A 42 -4.28 -7.42 -3.48
C SER A 42 -4.51 -8.43 -4.59
N ASP A 43 -3.63 -8.44 -5.57
CA ASP A 43 -3.58 -9.49 -6.58
C ASP A 43 -2.97 -10.81 -6.05
N ASN A 44 -2.42 -10.79 -4.84
CA ASN A 44 -1.89 -11.95 -4.17
C ASN A 44 -2.58 -12.14 -2.80
N GLU A 45 -3.83 -12.61 -2.82
CA GLU A 45 -4.58 -12.90 -1.60
C GLU A 45 -3.90 -13.95 -0.72
N HIS A 46 -3.19 -14.90 -1.33
CA HIS A 46 -2.46 -15.92 -0.58
C HIS A 46 -1.38 -15.28 0.29
N TRP A 47 -0.60 -14.35 -0.27
CA TRP A 47 0.39 -13.59 0.49
C TRP A 47 -0.26 -12.81 1.64
N VAL A 48 -1.42 -12.17 1.41
CA VAL A 48 -2.16 -11.44 2.45
C VAL A 48 -2.56 -12.39 3.60
N LYS A 49 -3.19 -13.52 3.29
CA LYS A 49 -3.65 -14.50 4.29
C LYS A 49 -2.49 -15.10 5.09
N THR A 50 -1.34 -15.30 4.45
CA THR A 50 -0.14 -15.87 5.09
C THR A 50 0.62 -14.85 5.94
N ASN A 51 0.73 -13.61 5.49
CA ASN A 51 1.59 -12.60 6.13
C ASN A 51 0.84 -11.69 7.10
N ILE A 52 -0.47 -11.51 6.94
CA ILE A 52 -1.30 -10.62 7.76
C ILE A 52 -2.28 -11.45 8.61
N ASN A 53 -1.72 -12.40 9.37
CA ASN A 53 -2.47 -13.38 10.16
C ASN A 53 -2.57 -13.04 11.66
N HIS A 54 -1.83 -12.05 12.16
CA HIS A 54 -1.87 -11.59 13.55
C HIS A 54 -2.86 -10.43 13.74
N THR A 55 -4.14 -10.71 13.53
CA THR A 55 -5.21 -9.70 13.57
C THR A 55 -6.36 -10.10 14.50
N ARG A 56 -7.10 -9.08 14.97
CA ARG A 56 -8.31 -9.32 15.75
C ARG A 56 -9.37 -9.92 14.84
N LYS A 57 -10.24 -10.80 15.36
CA LYS A 57 -11.33 -11.39 14.58
C LYS A 57 -12.23 -10.27 14.04
N GLY A 58 -12.49 -10.28 12.73
CA GLY A 58 -13.31 -9.25 12.06
C GLY A 58 -12.58 -7.93 11.75
N GLU A 59 -11.25 -7.89 11.90
CA GLU A 59 -10.47 -6.67 11.64
C GLU A 59 -10.06 -6.52 10.17
N ILE A 60 -9.94 -7.62 9.41
CA ILE A 60 -9.51 -7.62 8.01
C ILE A 60 -10.62 -8.10 7.08
N TYR A 61 -10.80 -7.37 5.98
CA TYR A 61 -11.63 -7.76 4.84
C TYR A 61 -10.82 -7.64 3.56
N ILE A 62 -10.82 -8.69 2.75
CA ILE A 62 -10.20 -8.68 1.43
C ILE A 62 -11.28 -8.35 0.39
N VAL A 63 -11.02 -7.33 -0.43
CA VAL A 63 -11.88 -6.94 -1.55
C VAL A 63 -11.23 -7.40 -2.85
N SER A 64 -11.99 -8.20 -3.58
CA SER A 64 -11.58 -8.87 -4.81
C SER A 64 -12.81 -9.06 -5.68
N SER A 65 -13.36 -7.95 -6.19
CA SER A 65 -14.60 -7.96 -6.96
C SER A 65 -14.44 -8.55 -8.37
N GLY A 66 -13.20 -8.76 -8.81
CA GLY A 66 -12.85 -9.08 -10.20
C GLY A 66 -12.74 -7.84 -11.11
N TYR A 67 -13.20 -6.68 -10.63
CA TYR A 67 -13.20 -5.41 -11.36
C TYR A 67 -12.36 -4.36 -10.60
N ARG A 68 -11.24 -3.95 -11.19
CA ARG A 68 -10.25 -3.09 -10.49
C ARG A 68 -10.82 -1.72 -10.13
N GLU A 69 -11.73 -1.22 -10.96
CA GLU A 69 -12.47 0.01 -10.76
C GLU A 69 -13.44 -0.07 -9.58
N VAL A 70 -14.05 -1.24 -9.34
CA VAL A 70 -14.94 -1.47 -8.19
C VAL A 70 -14.11 -1.62 -6.90
N ASP A 71 -12.98 -2.31 -6.97
CA ASP A 71 -12.04 -2.41 -5.85
C ASP A 71 -11.48 -1.03 -5.48
N MET A 72 -11.08 -0.22 -6.47
CA MET A 72 -10.64 1.15 -6.27
C MET A 72 -11.75 2.02 -5.67
N ALA A 73 -12.97 1.97 -6.22
CA ALA A 73 -14.11 2.71 -5.68
C ALA A 73 -14.39 2.32 -4.22
N THR A 74 -14.26 1.05 -3.87
CA THR A 74 -14.41 0.56 -2.48
C THR A 74 -13.31 1.13 -1.58
N LEU A 75 -12.06 1.09 -2.02
CA LEU A 75 -10.93 1.57 -1.22
C LEU A 75 -10.91 3.10 -1.06
N VAL A 76 -11.31 3.86 -2.09
CA VAL A 76 -11.41 5.33 -2.01
C VAL A 76 -12.42 5.77 -0.95
N ARG A 77 -13.43 4.95 -0.65
CA ARG A 77 -14.44 5.20 0.39
C ARG A 77 -13.95 4.92 1.82
N CYS A 78 -12.75 4.39 2.01
CA CYS A 78 -12.14 4.25 3.33
C CYS A 78 -11.78 5.62 3.92
N ASN A 79 -11.49 5.67 5.23
CA ASN A 79 -11.10 6.92 5.89
C ASN A 79 -9.62 7.27 5.69
N HIS A 80 -8.76 6.26 5.58
CA HIS A 80 -7.30 6.38 5.53
C HIS A 80 -6.72 5.32 4.59
N THR A 81 -5.47 5.51 4.17
CA THR A 81 -4.83 4.61 3.20
C THR A 81 -3.45 4.15 3.68
N ILE A 82 -3.23 2.83 3.62
CA ILE A 82 -1.88 2.25 3.61
C ILE A 82 -1.60 1.86 2.16
N MET A 83 -0.71 2.56 1.48
CA MET A 83 -0.44 2.31 0.07
C MET A 83 0.73 1.34 -0.15
N SER A 84 0.74 0.70 -1.32
CA SER A 84 1.89 -0.03 -1.84
C SER A 84 2.68 0.84 -2.83
N THR A 85 3.70 0.28 -3.49
CA THR A 85 4.56 1.00 -4.45
C THR A 85 3.94 1.21 -5.83
N GLY A 86 2.73 0.70 -6.08
CA GLY A 86 2.05 0.80 -7.36
C GLY A 86 1.21 2.07 -7.52
N THR A 87 1.03 2.50 -8.78
CA THR A 87 0.16 3.64 -9.14
C THR A 87 -1.29 3.45 -8.72
N PHE A 88 -1.78 2.20 -8.68
CA PHE A 88 -3.13 1.89 -8.22
C PHE A 88 -3.37 2.37 -6.78
N SER A 89 -2.47 2.04 -5.85
CA SER A 89 -2.60 2.49 -4.46
C SER A 89 -2.23 3.96 -4.27
N TRP A 90 -1.39 4.53 -5.13
CA TRP A 90 -1.12 5.98 -5.13
C TRP A 90 -2.39 6.77 -5.44
N TRP A 91 -3.13 6.39 -6.49
CA TRP A 91 -4.40 7.04 -6.84
C TRP A 91 -5.47 6.89 -5.77
N ILE A 92 -5.54 5.72 -5.11
CA ILE A 92 -6.45 5.52 -3.98
C ILE A 92 -6.11 6.49 -2.86
N ALA A 93 -4.84 6.58 -2.45
CA ALA A 93 -4.39 7.49 -1.40
C ALA A 93 -4.72 8.95 -1.72
N TYR A 94 -4.47 9.36 -2.97
CA TYR A 94 -4.77 10.71 -3.44
C TYR A 94 -6.27 11.03 -3.39
N LEU A 95 -7.13 10.09 -3.79
CA LEU A 95 -8.58 10.28 -3.85
C LEU A 95 -9.29 10.10 -2.50
N THR A 96 -8.75 9.29 -1.58
CA THR A 96 -9.31 9.08 -0.23
C THR A 96 -9.27 10.35 0.62
N ASN A 97 -8.31 11.24 0.39
CA ASN A 97 -8.14 12.50 1.12
C ASN A 97 -8.12 12.33 2.65
N GLY A 98 -7.41 11.30 3.12
CA GLY A 98 -7.20 11.01 4.54
C GLY A 98 -5.72 10.84 4.88
N THR A 99 -5.43 10.43 6.12
CA THR A 99 -4.06 10.06 6.50
C THR A 99 -3.57 8.92 5.60
N THR A 100 -2.43 9.15 4.94
CA THR A 100 -1.81 8.18 4.06
C THR A 100 -0.44 7.77 4.61
N ILE A 101 -0.18 6.47 4.66
CA ILE A 101 1.15 5.91 4.91
C ILE A 101 1.64 5.28 3.61
N TYR A 102 2.87 5.61 3.21
CA TYR A 102 3.52 5.06 2.02
C TYR A 102 4.84 4.37 2.35
N TYR A 103 5.23 3.42 1.50
CA TYR A 103 6.46 2.65 1.66
C TYR A 103 7.69 3.46 1.23
N ASN A 104 8.53 3.85 2.19
CA ASN A 104 9.62 4.78 1.96
C ASN A 104 10.84 4.14 1.26
N ASN A 105 10.97 2.81 1.32
CA ASN A 105 12.06 2.06 0.68
C ASN A 105 11.84 1.83 -0.83
N TRP A 106 10.94 2.59 -1.44
CA TRP A 106 10.79 2.70 -2.89
C TRP A 106 11.11 4.13 -3.35
N PRO A 107 11.82 4.31 -4.49
CA PRO A 107 12.47 3.30 -5.31
C PRO A 107 13.65 2.60 -4.62
N LYS A 108 14.14 1.50 -5.23
CA LYS A 108 15.36 0.81 -4.78
C LYS A 108 16.55 1.77 -4.80
N HIS A 109 17.34 1.75 -3.73
CA HIS A 109 18.56 2.55 -3.65
C HIS A 109 19.55 2.23 -4.79
N ASN A 110 20.20 3.27 -5.33
CA ASN A 110 21.09 3.26 -6.48
C ASN A 110 20.48 2.74 -7.79
N SER A 111 19.15 2.77 -7.91
CA SER A 111 18.46 2.34 -9.14
C SER A 111 18.30 3.45 -10.17
N ILE A 112 17.96 3.08 -11.41
CA ILE A 112 17.63 4.06 -12.46
C ILE A 112 16.37 4.84 -12.05
N LEU A 113 15.38 4.14 -11.51
CA LEU A 113 14.14 4.73 -11.04
C LEU A 113 14.38 5.76 -9.92
N GLU A 114 15.26 5.49 -8.96
CA GLU A 114 15.62 6.47 -7.92
C GLU A 114 16.21 7.75 -8.51
N LYS A 115 17.08 7.65 -9.52
CA LYS A 115 17.70 8.80 -10.18
C LYS A 115 16.72 9.65 -10.99
N MET A 116 15.63 9.03 -11.48
CA MET A 116 14.62 9.70 -12.30
C MET A 116 13.44 10.22 -11.48
N MET A 117 13.23 9.71 -10.26
CA MET A 117 12.09 10.05 -9.44
C MET A 117 12.44 11.08 -8.37
N LYS A 118 11.71 12.20 -8.35
CA LYS A 118 11.72 13.17 -7.26
C LYS A 118 10.61 12.85 -6.27
N LYS A 119 10.96 12.26 -5.12
CA LYS A 119 9.97 11.76 -4.15
C LYS A 119 9.11 12.87 -3.56
N ASP A 120 9.69 14.05 -3.36
CA ASP A 120 9.05 15.29 -2.90
C ASP A 120 8.03 15.86 -3.90
N GLU A 121 8.16 15.55 -5.19
CA GLU A 121 7.13 15.90 -6.20
C GLU A 121 6.09 14.77 -6.38
N TYR A 122 6.42 13.55 -5.98
CA TYR A 122 5.57 12.36 -6.18
C TYR A 122 4.64 12.07 -4.99
N PHE A 123 5.10 12.28 -3.76
CA PHE A 123 4.31 12.08 -2.55
C PHE A 123 3.90 13.44 -1.98
N LEU A 124 2.67 13.53 -1.48
CA LEU A 124 2.20 14.76 -0.85
C LEU A 124 2.92 14.97 0.50
N ASP A 125 3.21 16.22 0.85
CA ASP A 125 3.89 16.58 2.12
C ASP A 125 3.15 16.07 3.37
N SER A 126 1.83 15.87 3.27
CA SER A 126 1.00 15.35 4.35
C SER A 126 1.06 13.82 4.51
N TRP A 127 1.69 13.11 3.57
CA TRP A 127 1.79 11.65 3.60
C TRP A 127 2.98 11.20 4.44
N ILE A 128 2.78 10.11 5.18
CA ILE A 128 3.72 9.64 6.18
C ILE A 128 4.61 8.54 5.56
N PRO A 129 5.93 8.74 5.44
CA PRO A 129 6.85 7.68 5.05
C PRO A 129 6.97 6.62 6.14
N MET A 130 6.98 5.35 5.75
CA MET A 130 7.31 4.23 6.63
C MET A 130 8.15 3.16 5.94
#